data_AF-A0A7X3XR35-F1
#
_entry.id   AF-A0A7X3XR35-F1
#
_cell.length_a   1.000
_cell.length_b   1.000
_cell.length_c   1.000
_cell.angle_alpha   90.00
_cell.angle_beta   90.00
_cell.angle_gamma   90.00
#
_symmetry.space_group_name_H-M   'P 1'
#
loop_
_entity.id
_entity.type
_entity.pdbx_description
1 polymer ?
#
loop_
_entity_poly.entity_id
_entity_poly.type
_entity_poly.pdbx_seq_one_letter_code
_entity_poly.pdbx_strand_id
1 'polypeptide(L)'
;MSSELLKKLSESISEIFENAIYHSRSKLGIFSCGQFFPAKEQLDFTVVDLGIGIRRNIKRCIGLDFSSEKAIIWATEGNTTTRGGNVPGGLGLKLLGEFIDLNQGCIKIVSDAGYWQRESGEVFTVPLNYRFPGTVVSVEINTADTFAYRLVSD
;
A
#
# COMPACT_ATOMS: atom_id res chain seq x y z
N MET A 1 15.49 10.94 10.60
CA MET A 1 14.18 11.45 10.16
C MET A 1 13.66 12.45 11.18
N SER A 2 12.90 13.48 10.75
CA SER A 2 12.16 14.35 11.69
C SER A 2 11.07 13.56 12.41
N SER A 3 10.70 14.01 13.62
CA SER A 3 9.64 13.38 14.42
C SER A 3 8.28 13.43 13.72
N GLU A 4 8.00 14.52 13.00
CA GLU A 4 6.74 14.68 12.27
C GLU A 4 6.67 13.72 11.06
N LEU A 5 7.76 13.54 10.31
CA LEU A 5 7.80 12.55 9.23
C LEU A 5 7.59 11.13 9.78
N LEU A 6 8.26 10.76 10.88
CA LEU A 6 8.09 9.44 11.50
C LEU A 6 6.63 9.18 11.90
N LYS A 7 5.97 10.20 12.46
CA LYS A 7 4.55 10.14 12.79
C LYS A 7 3.70 9.94 11.54
N LYS A 8 3.94 10.71 10.46
CA LYS A 8 3.20 10.60 9.20
C LYS A 8 3.41 9.26 8.49
N LEU A 9 4.62 8.70 8.52
CA LEU A 9 4.88 7.35 8.02
C LEU A 9 4.17 6.28 8.86
N SER A 10 4.14 6.44 10.17
CA SER A 10 3.37 5.55 11.06
C SER A 10 1.87 5.61 10.76
N GLU A 11 1.32 6.82 10.58
CA GLU A 11 -0.07 7.03 10.14
C GLU A 11 -0.33 6.37 8.78
N SER A 12 0.63 6.46 7.85
CA SER A 12 0.54 5.84 6.52
C SER A 12 0.50 4.31 6.58
N ILE A 13 1.32 3.71 7.44
CA ILE A 13 1.31 2.27 7.69
C ILE A 13 -0.01 1.86 8.36
N SER A 14 -0.47 2.61 9.36
CA SER A 14 -1.79 2.38 9.99
C SER A 14 -2.92 2.43 8.97
N GLU A 15 -2.86 3.32 7.98
CA GLU A 15 -3.86 3.40 6.92
C GLU A 15 -3.93 2.11 6.07
N ILE A 16 -2.81 1.43 5.84
CA ILE A 16 -2.79 0.13 5.15
C ILE A 16 -3.60 -0.91 5.93
N PHE A 17 -3.38 -1.00 7.25
CA PHE A 17 -4.16 -1.88 8.13
C PHE A 17 -5.64 -1.52 8.12
N GLU A 18 -5.97 -0.24 8.29
CA GLU A 18 -7.35 0.20 8.28
C GLU A 18 -8.03 -0.09 6.94
N ASN A 19 -7.34 0.09 5.81
CA ASN A 19 -7.87 -0.25 4.49
C ASN A 19 -8.18 -1.75 4.39
N ALA A 20 -7.30 -2.60 4.93
CA ALA A 20 -7.58 -4.03 5.03
C ALA A 20 -8.80 -4.32 5.94
N ILE A 21 -9.01 -3.59 7.04
CA ILE A 21 -10.19 -3.75 7.91
C ILE A 21 -11.47 -3.31 7.20
N TYR A 22 -11.50 -2.09 6.68
CA TYR A 22 -12.71 -1.46 6.16
C TYR A 22 -13.12 -1.99 4.79
N HIS A 23 -12.16 -2.39 3.95
CA HIS A 23 -12.44 -2.71 2.54
C HIS A 23 -12.46 -4.20 2.23
N SER A 24 -11.72 -5.03 2.97
CA SER A 24 -11.63 -6.47 2.68
C SER A 24 -12.97 -7.19 2.83
N ARG A 25 -13.74 -6.85 3.89
CA ARG A 25 -14.86 -7.67 4.37
C ARG A 25 -14.47 -9.14 4.59
N SER A 26 -13.20 -9.38 4.92
CA SER A 26 -12.68 -10.71 5.21
C SER A 26 -13.37 -11.28 6.44
N LYS A 27 -13.79 -12.55 6.36
CA LYS A 27 -14.29 -13.32 7.52
C LYS A 27 -13.17 -14.01 8.30
N LEU A 28 -12.00 -14.15 7.67
CA LEU A 28 -10.81 -14.80 8.24
C LEU A 28 -9.92 -13.81 9.01
N GLY A 29 -10.26 -12.52 8.96
CA GLY A 29 -9.45 -11.45 9.51
C GLY A 29 -8.38 -10.96 8.54
N ILE A 30 -7.37 -10.32 9.11
CA ILE A 30 -6.21 -9.74 8.43
C ILE A 30 -4.98 -10.41 9.01
N PHE A 31 -4.04 -10.72 8.13
CA PHE A 31 -2.75 -11.30 8.47
C PHE A 31 -1.69 -10.24 8.23
N SER A 32 -0.71 -10.17 9.12
CA SER A 32 0.43 -9.30 8.92
C SER A 32 1.69 -9.97 9.42
N CYS A 33 2.79 -9.73 8.73
CA CYS A 33 4.12 -10.14 9.16
C CYS A 33 5.12 -9.04 8.84
N GLY A 34 6.23 -9.04 9.56
CA GLY A 34 7.37 -8.21 9.24
C GLY A 34 8.65 -8.90 9.67
N GLN A 35 9.72 -8.67 8.93
CA GLN A 35 11.01 -9.28 9.18
C GLN A 35 12.13 -8.31 8.81
N PHE A 36 13.06 -8.14 9.74
CA PHE A 36 14.33 -7.48 9.48
C PHE A 36 15.34 -8.51 8.97
N PHE A 37 15.99 -8.19 7.85
CA PHE A 37 17.03 -9.00 7.22
C PHE A 37 18.37 -8.23 7.26
N PRO A 38 19.16 -8.37 8.35
CA PRO A 38 20.39 -7.58 8.52
C PRO A 38 21.41 -7.76 7.38
N ALA A 39 21.58 -8.99 6.89
CA ALA A 39 22.53 -9.30 5.81
C ALA A 39 22.12 -8.73 4.44
N LYS A 40 20.85 -8.36 4.27
CA LYS A 40 20.34 -7.69 3.07
C LYS A 40 20.15 -6.19 3.29
N GLU A 41 20.38 -5.72 4.52
CA GLU A 41 20.10 -4.34 4.94
C GLU A 41 18.66 -3.92 4.58
N GLN A 42 17.70 -4.78 4.91
CA GLN A 42 16.32 -4.68 4.46
C GLN A 42 15.34 -4.97 5.58
N LEU A 43 14.26 -4.20 5.66
CA LEU A 43 13.09 -4.45 6.51
C LEU A 43 11.87 -4.65 5.63
N ASP A 44 11.25 -5.82 5.73
CA ASP A 44 10.01 -6.12 5.04
C ASP A 44 8.84 -6.14 6.00
N PHE A 45 7.71 -5.65 5.53
CA PHE A 45 6.44 -5.75 6.22
C PHE A 45 5.31 -5.97 5.22
N THR A 46 4.38 -6.84 5.54
CA THR A 46 3.26 -7.19 4.65
C THR A 46 1.96 -7.25 5.43
N VAL A 47 0.91 -6.68 4.84
CA VAL A 47 -0.49 -6.83 5.25
C VAL A 47 -1.22 -7.62 4.18
N VAL A 48 -1.97 -8.63 4.60
CA VAL A 48 -2.78 -9.46 3.73
C VAL A 48 -4.19 -9.56 4.28
N ASP A 49 -5.17 -9.30 3.43
CA ASP A 49 -6.55 -9.71 3.65
C ASP A 49 -6.94 -10.84 2.71
N LEU A 50 -7.91 -11.66 3.15
CA LEU A 50 -8.54 -12.70 2.33
C LEU A 50 -10.00 -12.33 1.99
N GLY A 51 -10.17 -11.09 1.57
CA GLY A 51 -11.46 -10.46 1.33
C GLY A 51 -11.85 -10.36 -0.14
N ILE A 52 -12.61 -9.32 -0.46
CA ILE A 52 -13.19 -9.12 -1.78
C ILE A 52 -12.22 -8.52 -2.81
N GLY A 53 -11.09 -7.96 -2.36
CA GLY A 53 -10.12 -7.27 -3.20
C GLY A 53 -10.52 -5.84 -3.64
N ILE A 54 -9.53 -5.09 -4.13
CA ILE A 54 -9.64 -3.66 -4.46
C ILE A 54 -10.66 -3.42 -5.58
N ARG A 55 -10.52 -4.14 -6.71
CA ARG A 55 -11.39 -3.98 -7.88
C ARG A 55 -12.87 -4.15 -7.54
N ARG A 56 -13.20 -5.22 -6.81
CA ARG A 56 -14.59 -5.50 -6.43
C ARG A 56 -15.12 -4.48 -5.42
N ASN A 57 -14.26 -3.98 -4.53
CA ASN A 57 -14.62 -2.93 -3.59
C ASN A 57 -14.96 -1.62 -4.32
N ILE A 58 -14.11 -1.19 -5.25
CA ILE A 58 -14.34 0.01 -6.09
C ILE A 58 -15.66 -0.10 -6.85
N LYS A 59 -15.86 -1.22 -7.58
CA LYS A 59 -17.09 -1.45 -8.34
C LYS A 59 -18.35 -1.37 -7.48
N ARG A 60 -18.27 -1.85 -6.23
CA ARG A 60 -19.40 -1.81 -5.30
C ARG A 60 -19.63 -0.40 -4.72
N CYS A 61 -18.58 0.32 -4.34
CA CYS A 61 -18.72 1.58 -3.62
C CYS A 61 -19.01 2.76 -4.54
N ILE A 62 -18.43 2.78 -5.74
CA ILE A 62 -18.52 3.93 -6.66
C ILE A 62 -18.93 3.54 -8.09
N GLY A 63 -19.25 2.27 -8.35
CA GLY A 63 -19.81 1.82 -9.64
C GLY A 63 -18.81 1.67 -10.79
N LEU A 64 -17.53 2.01 -10.58
CA LEU A 64 -16.48 1.92 -11.62
C LEU A 64 -15.96 0.49 -11.76
N ASP A 65 -15.91 -0.02 -12.99
CA ASP A 65 -15.36 -1.35 -13.30
C ASP A 65 -14.02 -1.22 -14.05
N PHE A 66 -12.94 -1.32 -13.29
CA PHE A 66 -11.59 -1.30 -13.81
C PHE A 66 -11.06 -2.71 -14.08
N SER A 67 -9.97 -2.81 -14.86
CA SER A 67 -9.12 -4.01 -14.81
C SER A 67 -8.46 -4.11 -13.43
N SER A 68 -7.94 -5.28 -13.08
CA SER A 68 -7.35 -5.51 -11.75
C SER A 68 -6.16 -4.59 -11.49
N GLU A 69 -5.31 -4.36 -12.48
CA GLU A 69 -4.16 -3.46 -12.43
C GLU A 69 -4.60 -1.99 -12.32
N LYS A 70 -5.55 -1.56 -13.16
CA LYS A 70 -6.11 -0.19 -13.11
C LYS A 70 -6.79 0.11 -11.78
N ALA A 71 -7.44 -0.87 -11.17
CA ALA A 71 -8.02 -0.73 -9.84
C ALA A 71 -6.95 -0.46 -8.77
N ILE A 72 -5.80 -1.13 -8.86
CA ILE A 72 -4.68 -0.91 -7.94
C ILE A 72 -4.06 0.47 -8.17
N ILE A 73 -3.79 0.84 -9.44
CA ILE A 73 -3.28 2.17 -9.79
C ILE A 73 -4.18 3.26 -9.20
N TRP A 74 -5.49 3.17 -9.45
CA TRP A 74 -6.48 4.12 -8.92
C TRP A 74 -6.44 4.23 -7.39
N ALA A 75 -6.26 3.10 -6.68
CA ALA A 75 -6.16 3.09 -5.22
C ALA A 75 -4.84 3.70 -4.70
N THR A 76 -3.80 3.80 -5.54
CA THR A 76 -2.47 4.31 -5.17
C THR A 76 -2.21 5.77 -5.59
N GLU A 77 -2.98 6.34 -6.51
CA GLU A 77 -2.81 7.73 -7.00
C GLU A 77 -3.14 8.82 -5.95
N GLY A 78 -3.83 8.44 -4.88
CA GLY A 78 -4.18 9.29 -3.75
C GLY A 78 -5.46 10.13 -3.96
N ASN A 79 -6.05 10.63 -2.86
CA ASN A 79 -7.38 11.28 -2.84
C ASN A 79 -8.55 10.41 -3.34
N THR A 80 -8.32 9.12 -3.50
CA THR A 80 -9.26 8.13 -4.03
C THR A 80 -9.80 7.26 -2.88
N THR A 81 -10.60 7.85 -2.00
CA THR A 81 -11.22 7.09 -0.90
C THR A 81 -12.52 6.42 -1.34
N THR A 82 -12.71 5.17 -0.92
CA THR A 82 -14.01 4.47 -1.01
C THR A 82 -14.74 4.38 0.33
N ARG A 83 -14.21 5.04 1.37
CA ARG A 83 -14.89 5.19 2.66
C ARG A 83 -15.99 6.26 2.50
N GLY A 84 -17.22 5.94 2.89
CA GLY A 84 -18.31 6.92 2.90
C GLY A 84 -18.14 7.94 4.04
N GLY A 85 -18.53 9.20 3.79
CA GLY A 85 -18.48 10.29 4.78
C GLY A 85 -17.23 11.18 4.68
N ASN A 86 -17.08 12.10 5.64
CA ASN A 86 -15.97 13.07 5.73
C ASN A 86 -14.68 12.47 6.32
N VAL A 87 -14.47 11.15 6.20
CA VAL A 87 -13.27 10.48 6.71
C VAL A 87 -12.14 10.69 5.70
N PRO A 88 -11.10 11.47 6.03
CA PRO A 88 -9.96 11.63 5.14
C PRO A 88 -9.28 10.28 4.93
N GLY A 89 -8.90 9.96 3.69
CA GLY A 89 -8.22 8.72 3.35
C GLY A 89 -7.62 8.80 1.94
N GLY A 90 -6.65 7.94 1.65
CA GLY A 90 -5.93 7.91 0.38
C GLY A 90 -4.73 8.86 0.34
N LEU A 91 -4.15 9.23 1.49
CA LEU A 91 -2.92 10.05 1.53
C LEU A 91 -1.70 9.27 2.03
N GLY A 92 -1.90 8.25 2.87
CA GLY A 92 -0.82 7.48 3.46
C GLY A 92 0.00 6.69 2.44
N LEU A 93 -0.65 5.98 1.53
CA LEU A 93 0.06 5.24 0.47
C LEU A 93 0.85 6.16 -0.47
N LYS A 94 0.37 7.40 -0.69
CA LYS A 94 1.08 8.38 -1.52
C LYS A 94 2.37 8.83 -0.84
N LEU A 95 2.29 9.27 0.43
CA LEU A 95 3.46 9.67 1.20
C LEU A 95 4.45 8.51 1.36
N LEU A 96 3.95 7.32 1.64
CA LEU A 96 4.79 6.13 1.75
C LEU A 96 5.50 5.83 0.42
N GLY A 97 4.82 5.95 -0.72
CA GLY A 97 5.44 5.80 -2.04
C GLY A 97 6.53 6.83 -2.30
N GLU A 98 6.30 8.10 -1.95
CA GLU A 98 7.31 9.17 -2.07
C GLU A 98 8.54 8.89 -1.20
N PHE A 99 8.34 8.41 0.03
CA PHE A 99 9.43 8.00 0.91
C PHE A 99 10.20 6.81 0.33
N ILE A 100 9.50 5.79 -0.17
CA ILE A 100 10.11 4.57 -0.69
C ILE A 100 10.98 4.86 -1.92
N ASP A 101 10.55 5.77 -2.79
CA ASP A 101 11.34 6.17 -3.96
C ASP A 101 12.67 6.83 -3.56
N LEU A 102 12.68 7.59 -2.46
CA LEU A 102 13.90 8.21 -1.94
C LEU A 102 14.79 7.16 -1.25
N ASN A 103 14.19 6.32 -0.43
CA ASN A 103 14.87 5.29 0.35
C ASN A 103 15.45 4.16 -0.53
N GLN A 104 15.05 4.05 -1.80
CA GLN A 104 15.35 2.90 -2.68
C GLN A 104 14.77 1.59 -2.14
N GLY A 105 13.58 1.68 -1.54
CA GLY A 105 12.78 0.52 -1.15
C GLY A 105 11.83 0.08 -2.26
N CYS A 106 10.83 -0.71 -1.89
CA CYS A 106 9.83 -1.20 -2.83
C CYS A 106 8.44 -1.35 -2.18
N ILE A 107 7.37 -0.99 -2.89
CA ILE A 107 5.99 -1.33 -2.51
C ILE A 107 5.42 -2.27 -3.55
N LYS A 108 4.85 -3.39 -3.11
CA LYS A 108 4.20 -4.40 -3.97
C LYS A 108 2.75 -4.59 -3.54
N ILE A 109 1.83 -4.58 -4.49
CA ILE A 109 0.40 -4.80 -4.24
C ILE A 109 -0.10 -5.90 -5.17
N VAL A 110 -0.83 -6.86 -4.60
CA VAL A 110 -1.53 -7.90 -5.34
C VAL A 110 -3.00 -7.90 -4.95
N SER A 111 -3.90 -7.84 -5.93
CA SER A 111 -5.34 -7.99 -5.68
C SER A 111 -6.05 -8.48 -6.93
N ASP A 112 -6.94 -9.47 -6.78
CA ASP A 112 -7.57 -10.15 -7.92
C ASP A 112 -6.48 -10.69 -8.88
N ALA A 113 -6.56 -10.45 -10.19
CA ALA A 113 -5.51 -10.83 -11.14
C ALA A 113 -4.45 -9.72 -11.35
N GLY A 114 -4.41 -8.69 -10.52
CA GLY A 114 -3.50 -7.55 -10.69
C GLY A 114 -2.27 -7.67 -9.80
N TYR A 115 -1.10 -7.42 -10.40
CA TYR A 115 0.13 -7.12 -9.68
C TYR A 115 0.56 -5.68 -10.00
N TRP A 116 1.02 -4.98 -8.98
CA TRP A 116 1.54 -3.64 -9.05
C TRP A 116 2.79 -3.53 -8.17
N GLN A 117 3.81 -2.86 -8.67
CA GLN A 117 5.04 -2.55 -7.94
C GLN A 117 5.42 -1.09 -8.17
N ARG A 118 5.89 -0.43 -7.11
CA ARG A 118 6.61 0.84 -7.19
C ARG A 118 7.99 0.69 -6.58
N GLU A 119 9.00 1.11 -7.33
CA GLU A 119 10.41 1.04 -6.97
C GLU A 119 11.16 2.14 -7.71
N SER A 120 12.00 2.89 -6.99
CA SER A 120 12.83 3.97 -7.56
C SER A 120 12.07 4.98 -8.44
N GLY A 121 10.83 5.35 -8.07
CA GLY A 121 10.00 6.31 -8.82
C GLY A 121 9.24 5.72 -10.01
N GLU A 122 9.49 4.46 -10.36
CA GLU A 122 8.84 3.78 -11.48
C GLU A 122 7.69 2.89 -10.99
N VAL A 123 6.65 2.78 -11.81
CA VAL A 123 5.50 1.89 -11.55
C VAL A 123 5.45 0.79 -12.61
N PHE A 124 5.46 -0.45 -12.14
CA PHE A 124 5.34 -1.64 -12.96
C PHE A 124 4.04 -2.38 -12.64
N THR A 125 3.31 -2.81 -13.67
CA THR A 125 2.09 -3.62 -13.49
C THR A 125 2.08 -4.81 -14.44
N VAL A 126 1.52 -5.93 -13.99
CA VAL A 126 1.35 -7.13 -14.81
C VAL A 126 0.09 -7.89 -14.41
N PRO A 127 -0.67 -8.47 -15.36
CA PRO A 127 -1.70 -9.44 -15.03
C PRO A 127 -1.10 -10.75 -14.52
N LEU A 128 -1.65 -11.29 -13.46
CA LEU A 128 -1.34 -12.61 -12.94
C LEU A 128 -2.19 -13.68 -13.62
N ASN A 129 -1.61 -14.87 -13.82
CA ASN A 129 -2.32 -16.02 -14.39
C ASN A 129 -3.48 -16.52 -13.51
N TYR A 130 -3.40 -16.27 -12.19
CA TYR A 130 -4.39 -16.69 -11.22
C TYR A 130 -4.74 -15.53 -10.30
N ARG A 131 -6.01 -15.50 -9.88
CA ARG A 131 -6.53 -14.45 -9.00
C ARG A 131 -6.10 -14.73 -7.56
N PHE A 132 -5.62 -13.69 -6.89
CA PHE A 132 -5.45 -13.68 -5.45
C PHE A 132 -6.78 -13.30 -4.77
N PRO A 133 -7.27 -14.10 -3.80
CA PRO A 133 -8.51 -13.80 -3.09
C PRO A 133 -8.24 -12.77 -1.97
N GLY A 134 -8.34 -11.48 -2.30
CA GLY A 134 -8.18 -10.38 -1.34
C GLY A 134 -7.18 -9.34 -1.82
N THR A 135 -6.40 -8.80 -0.89
CA THR A 135 -5.34 -7.82 -1.16
C THR A 135 -4.09 -8.15 -0.36
N VAL A 136 -2.94 -8.10 -1.00
CA VAL A 136 -1.61 -8.09 -0.37
C VAL A 136 -1.03 -6.71 -0.58
N VAL A 137 -0.51 -6.09 0.49
CA VAL A 137 0.32 -4.89 0.43
C VAL A 137 1.62 -5.22 1.15
N SER A 138 2.73 -5.20 0.43
CA SER A 138 4.07 -5.48 0.93
C SER A 138 4.93 -4.23 0.76
N VAL A 139 5.68 -3.88 1.80
CA VAL A 139 6.57 -2.72 1.86
C VAL A 139 7.94 -3.21 2.28
N GLU A 140 8.93 -2.83 1.50
CA GLU A 140 10.33 -3.14 1.66
C GLU A 140 11.08 -1.83 1.88
N ILE A 141 11.79 -1.72 3.00
CA ILE A 141 12.55 -0.53 3.40
C ILE A 141 14.03 -0.89 3.37
N ASN A 142 14.81 -0.08 2.67
CA ASN A 142 16.26 -0.15 2.66
C ASN A 142 16.80 0.45 3.97
N THR A 143 17.45 -0.37 4.78
CA THR A 143 18.04 0.02 6.07
C THR A 143 19.52 0.40 5.96
N ALA A 144 20.14 0.25 4.79
CA ALA A 144 21.49 0.76 4.52
C ALA A 144 21.50 2.28 4.26
N ASP A 145 20.32 2.86 4.06
CA ASP A 145 20.16 4.26 3.76
C ASP A 145 20.67 5.16 4.91
N THR A 146 21.58 6.08 4.55
CA THR A 146 22.23 7.00 5.49
C THR A 146 21.67 8.42 5.42
N PHE A 147 20.68 8.68 4.55
CA PHE A 147 20.06 9.99 4.41
C PHE A 147 19.08 10.30 5.54
N ALA A 148 18.94 11.59 5.83
CA ALA A 148 17.96 12.09 6.78
C ALA A 148 16.80 12.79 6.06
N TYR A 149 15.58 12.31 6.28
CA TYR A 149 14.36 12.85 5.68
C TYR A 149 13.58 13.77 6.63
N ARG A 150 12.91 14.76 6.05
CA ARG A 150 11.97 15.68 6.71
C ARG A 150 10.85 16.07 5.74
N LEU A 151 9.72 16.56 6.23
CA LEU A 151 8.66 17.06 5.36
C LEU A 151 9.08 18.39 4.74
N VAL A 152 8.57 18.71 3.55
CA VAL A 152 8.80 20.03 2.92
C VAL A 152 8.16 21.16 3.75
N SER A 153 7.10 20.83 4.48
CA SER A 153 6.40 21.75 5.38
C SER A 153 7.06 21.94 6.75
N ASP A 154 8.15 21.20 7.04
CA ASP A 154 8.93 21.35 8.28
C ASP A 154 9.78 22.63 8.28
#